data_AF-A0A3D1PG49-F1
#
_entry.id   AF-A0A3D1PG49-F1
#
_cell.length_a   1.000
_cell.length_b   1.000
_cell.length_c   1.000
_cell.angle_alpha   90.00
_cell.angle_beta   90.00
_cell.angle_gamma   90.00
#
_symmetry.space_group_name_H-M   'P 1'
#
loop_
_entity.id
_entity.type
_entity.pdbx_description
1 polymer ?
#
loop_
_entity_poly.entity_id
_entity_poly.type
_entity_poly.pdbx_seq_one_letter_code
_entity_poly.pdbx_strand_id
1 'polypeptide(L)' 'MPKLIVITGVSRGLGLAMTEQLIKENHTVIGCAS' A
#
# COMPACT_ATOMS: atom_id res chain seq x y z
N MET A 1 4.53 14.68 -4.74
CA MET A 1 3.16 14.61 -5.30
C MET A 1 2.50 13.32 -4.81
N PRO A 2 1.32 13.39 -4.17
CA PRO A 2 0.58 12.20 -3.77
C PRO A 2 0.18 11.38 -5.01
N LYS A 3 0.27 10.06 -4.91
CA LYS A 3 -0.12 9.11 -5.96
C LYS A 3 -1.26 8.22 -5.46
N LEU A 4 -2.06 7.73 -6.40
CA LEU A 4 -3.01 6.65 -6.17
C LEU A 4 -2.36 5.33 -6.60
N ILE A 5 -2.28 4.37 -5.69
CA ILE A 5 -1.51 3.13 -5.87
C ILE A 5 -2.41 1.94 -5.54
N VAL A 6 -2.38 0.90 -6.36
CA VAL A 6 -3.08 -0.37 -6.09
C VAL A 6 -2.06 -1.41 -5.68
N ILE A 7 -2.27 -2.07 -4.54
CA ILE A 7 -1.43 -3.18 -4.07
C ILE A 7 -2.30 -4.42 -3.87
N THR A 8 -1.86 -5.55 -4.39
CA THR A 8 -2.43 -6.88 -4.14
C THR A 8 -1.57 -7.62 -3.11
N GLY A 9 -2.18 -8.44 -2.25
CA GLY A 9 -1.46 -9.14 -1.19
C GLY A 9 -1.09 -8.22 -0.02
N VAL A 10 -1.93 -7.24 0.31
CA VAL A 10 -1.67 -6.24 1.36
C VAL A 10 -1.80 -6.79 2.79
N SER A 11 -2.30 -8.01 2.98
CA SER A 11 -2.62 -8.55 4.30
C SER A 11 -1.39 -8.99 5.12
N ARG A 12 -0.22 -9.20 4.48
CA ARG A 12 1.00 -9.68 5.16
C ARG A 12 2.27 -9.46 4.32
N GLY A 13 3.43 -9.64 4.97
CA GLY A 13 4.73 -9.66 4.30
C GLY A 13 5.05 -8.35 3.58
N LEU A 14 5.60 -8.46 2.37
CA LEU A 14 6.06 -7.31 1.61
C LEU A 14 4.92 -6.34 1.24
N GLY A 15 3.75 -6.85 0.85
CA GLY A 15 2.62 -6.01 0.46
C GLY A 15 2.14 -5.10 1.59
N LEU A 16 2.15 -5.62 2.83
CA LEU A 16 1.86 -4.84 4.04
C LEU A 16 2.93 -3.78 4.29
N ALA A 17 4.21 -4.18 4.31
CA ALA A 17 5.33 -3.26 4.57
C ALA A 17 5.41 -2.12 3.54
N MET A 18 5.15 -2.42 2.26
CA MET A 18 5.08 -1.40 1.20
C MET A 18 3.90 -0.45 1.41
N THR A 19 2.72 -0.98 1.75
CA THR A 19 1.53 -0.16 2.01
C THR A 19 1.77 0.84 3.14
N GLU A 20 2.36 0.39 4.26
CA GLU A 20 2.70 1.26 5.39
C GLU A 20 3.65 2.38 4.99
N GLN A 21 4.68 2.08 4.21
CA GLN A 21 5.66 3.07 3.77
C GLN A 21 5.05 4.08 2.79
N LEU A 22 4.24 3.63 1.83
CA LEU A 22 3.59 4.51 0.86
C LEU A 22 2.58 5.45 1.52
N ILE A 23 1.86 4.98 2.55
CA ILE A 23 0.98 5.85 3.35
C ILE A 23 1.80 6.92 4.09
N LYS A 24 2.94 6.55 4.70
CA LYS A 24 3.85 7.52 5.36
C LYS A 24 4.37 8.58 4.40
N GLU A 25 4.59 8.22 3.14
CA GLU A 25 5.00 9.13 2.06
C GLU A 25 3.84 9.97 1.48
N ASN A 26 2.68 9.98 2.15
CA ASN A 26 1.48 10.74 1.77
C ASN A 26 0.91 10.28 0.41
N HIS A 27 0.89 8.98 0.15
CA HIS A 27 0.19 8.37 -0.97
C HIS A 27 -1.14 7.74 -0.53
N THR A 28 -2.08 7.64 -1.47
CA THR A 28 -3.33 6.90 -1.28
C THR A 28 -3.14 5.49 -1.84
N VAL A 29 -3.38 4.48 -1.00
CA VAL A 29 -3.26 3.07 -1.40
C VAL A 29 -4.64 2.41 -1.37
N ILE A 30 -5.00 1.74 -2.46
CA ILE A 30 -6.14 0.82 -2.52
C ILE A 30 -5.59 -0.60 -2.43
N GLY A 31 -5.94 -1.31 -1.35
CA GLY A 31 -5.45 -2.66 -1.08
C GLY A 31 -6.44 -3.75 -1.51
N CYS A 32 -5.92 -4.82 -2.11
CA CYS A 32 -6.63 -6.09 -2.34
C CYS A 32 -5.95 -7.19 -1.50
N ALA A 33 -6.72 -7.80 -0.60
CA ALA A 33 -6.28 -8.87 0.28
C ALA A 33 -7.07 -10.16 0.01
N SER A 34 -6.40 -11.29 0.26
CA SER A 34 -6.97 -12.65 0.32
C SER A 34 -6.85 -13.22 1.73
#